data_AF-A0A3D3BAC3-F1
#
_entry.id   AF-A0A3D3BAC3-F1
#
_cell.length_a   1.000
_cell.length_b   1.000
_cell.length_c   1.000
_cell.angle_alpha   90.00
_cell.angle_beta   90.00
_cell.angle_gamma   90.00
#
_symmetry.space_group_name_H-M   'P 1'
#
loop_
_entity.id
_entity.type
_entity.pdbx_description
1 polymer ?
#
loop_
_entity_poly.entity_id
_entity_poly.type
_entity_poly.pdbx_seq_one_letter_code
_entity_poly.pdbx_strand_id
1 'polypeptide(L)'
;MRANYRMQRLFIDADLRAGASSEAGPEHFNYLANVLRLGEGAEILLFNGRDGEWKAKLTFPTRKRIVLTALEQTRPQPVASDLHFLFAPLKVGRMDYLVQKAVEMGAGLLQPVMTQHVQGKITSLERLQVNAIEAAEQCGILSIPTVAPVAKLRDLLDRWPKTRRIIFCDEDSVTQNPLPALGNIREQSLALLVGPEGGFSEEERTLLRSLDFVTAIPLGPRILRADTAAVAALAVVQAAIGDWR
;
A
#
# COMPACT_ATOMS: atom_id res chain seq x y z
N MET A 1 5.17 11.99 15.92
CA MET A 1 3.97 12.83 16.16
C MET A 1 2.79 12.15 15.49
N ARG A 2 1.70 11.81 16.21
CA ARG A 2 0.55 11.06 15.66
C ARG A 2 -0.27 11.97 14.74
N ALA A 3 -0.93 11.39 13.72
CA ALA A 3 -1.80 12.13 12.81
C ALA A 3 -2.94 12.85 13.55
N ASN A 4 -3.32 14.05 13.10
CA ASN A 4 -4.48 14.76 13.64
C ASN A 4 -5.76 14.24 12.98
N TYR A 5 -6.37 13.22 13.57
CA TYR A 5 -7.56 12.53 13.04
C TYR A 5 -8.85 13.38 13.01
N ARG A 6 -8.82 14.63 13.48
CA ARG A 6 -10.01 15.53 13.46
C ARG A 6 -10.08 16.40 12.21
N MET A 7 -8.96 16.59 11.52
CA MET A 7 -8.90 17.43 10.32
C MET A 7 -8.96 16.57 9.07
N GLN A 8 -9.66 17.06 8.04
CA GLN A 8 -9.71 16.40 6.75
C GLN A 8 -8.31 16.38 6.12
N ARG A 9 -7.91 15.24 5.57
CA ARG A 9 -6.71 15.10 4.73
C ARG A 9 -7.09 15.04 3.27
N LEU A 10 -6.25 15.65 2.43
CA LEU A 10 -6.40 15.65 1.00
C LEU A 10 -5.03 15.51 0.33
N PHE A 11 -4.92 14.55 -0.59
CA PHE A 11 -3.78 14.44 -1.47
C PHE A 11 -3.86 15.48 -2.57
N ILE A 12 -2.73 16.10 -2.93
CA ILE A 12 -2.61 16.93 -4.13
C ILE A 12 -1.31 16.59 -4.86
N ASP A 13 -1.27 16.82 -6.17
CA ASP A 13 -0.05 16.61 -6.95
C ASP A 13 0.87 17.86 -6.97
N ALA A 14 0.40 19.00 -6.46
CA ALA A 14 1.20 20.22 -6.40
C ALA A 14 2.31 20.15 -5.33
N ASP A 15 3.38 20.91 -5.54
CA ASP A 15 4.46 21.05 -4.57
C ASP A 15 3.98 21.80 -3.32
N LEU A 16 4.41 21.33 -2.14
CA LEU A 16 4.02 21.89 -0.86
C LEU A 16 5.21 22.54 -0.16
N ARG A 17 5.06 23.82 0.15
CA ARG A 17 5.97 24.62 0.98
C ARG A 17 5.19 25.77 1.60
N ALA A 18 5.76 26.43 2.61
CA ALA A 18 5.11 27.56 3.26
C ALA A 18 4.70 28.64 2.24
N GLY A 19 3.41 28.99 2.21
CA GLY A 19 2.82 29.96 1.29
C GLY A 19 2.57 29.46 -0.13
N ALA A 20 2.86 28.19 -0.46
CA ALA A 20 2.49 27.63 -1.75
C ALA A 20 0.97 27.53 -1.87
N SER A 21 0.44 27.92 -3.04
CA SER A 21 -0.98 27.86 -3.34
C SER A 21 -1.24 27.07 -4.61
N SER A 22 -2.29 26.27 -4.60
CA SER A 22 -2.77 25.53 -5.77
C SER A 22 -4.29 25.62 -5.85
N GLU A 23 -4.80 25.71 -7.07
CA GLU A 23 -6.24 25.59 -7.32
C GLU A 23 -6.69 24.13 -7.18
N ALA A 24 -7.79 23.90 -6.49
CA ALA A 24 -8.40 22.58 -6.41
C ALA A 24 -8.99 22.20 -7.78
N GLY A 25 -8.65 21.00 -8.26
CA GLY A 25 -9.28 20.44 -9.45
C GLY A 25 -10.78 20.16 -9.25
N PRO A 26 -11.52 19.80 -10.32
CA PRO A 26 -12.97 19.60 -10.25
C PRO A 26 -13.41 18.58 -9.20
N GLU A 27 -12.68 17.47 -9.06
CA GLU A 27 -12.98 16.42 -8.09
C GLU A 27 -12.79 16.91 -6.64
N HIS A 28 -11.65 17.55 -6.36
CA HIS A 28 -11.39 18.17 -5.06
C HIS A 28 -12.38 19.29 -4.74
N PHE A 29 -12.77 20.11 -5.71
CA PHE A 29 -13.80 21.12 -5.50
C PHE A 29 -15.12 20.48 -5.06
N ASN A 30 -15.59 19.47 -5.78
CA ASN A 30 -16.82 18.77 -5.44
C ASN A 30 -16.74 18.12 -4.06
N TYR A 31 -15.62 17.46 -3.74
CA TYR A 31 -15.41 16.84 -2.45
C TYR A 31 -15.42 17.86 -1.30
N LEU A 32 -14.64 18.94 -1.41
CA LEU A 32 -14.49 19.94 -0.35
C LEU A 32 -15.75 20.79 -0.16
N ALA A 33 -16.37 21.28 -1.24
CA ALA A 33 -17.49 22.22 -1.15
C ALA A 33 -18.87 21.54 -1.10
N ASN A 34 -19.08 20.42 -1.80
CA ASN A 34 -20.41 19.80 -1.89
C ASN A 34 -20.57 18.63 -0.92
N VAL A 35 -19.55 17.78 -0.80
CA VAL A 35 -19.59 16.62 0.09
C VAL A 35 -19.31 17.05 1.53
N LEU A 36 -18.15 17.68 1.78
CA LEU A 36 -17.76 18.12 3.13
C LEU A 36 -18.35 19.47 3.54
N ARG A 37 -18.80 20.27 2.57
CA ARG A 37 -19.44 21.59 2.80
C ARG A 37 -18.54 22.56 3.57
N LEU A 38 -17.24 22.54 3.28
CA LEU A 38 -16.28 23.45 3.89
C LEU A 38 -16.47 24.89 3.38
N GLY A 39 -16.37 25.85 4.30
CA GLY A 39 -16.52 27.28 4.03
C GLY A 39 -15.19 28.03 3.89
N GLU A 40 -15.29 29.32 3.58
CA GLU A 40 -14.14 30.24 3.53
C GLU A 40 -13.30 30.16 4.80
N GLY A 41 -12.00 29.99 4.64
CA GLY A 41 -11.05 29.92 5.74
C GLY A 41 -11.02 28.60 6.50
N ALA A 42 -11.74 27.57 6.06
CA ALA A 42 -11.61 26.22 6.60
C ALA A 42 -10.16 25.72 6.50
N GLU A 43 -9.74 24.95 7.49
CA GLU A 43 -8.40 24.37 7.57
C GLU A 43 -8.44 22.87 7.29
N ILE A 44 -7.55 22.40 6.44
CA ILE A 44 -7.37 20.98 6.10
C ILE A 44 -5.88 20.62 6.15
N LEU A 45 -5.58 19.34 5.99
CA LEU A 45 -4.23 18.81 5.89
C LEU A 45 -3.98 18.38 4.44
N LEU A 46 -2.92 18.92 3.84
CA LEU A 46 -2.46 18.56 2.50
C LEU A 46 -1.22 17.69 2.58
N PHE A 47 -1.09 16.76 1.65
CA PHE A 47 0.13 16.00 1.44
C PHE A 47 0.22 15.59 -0.04
N ASN A 48 1.42 15.27 -0.49
CA ASN A 48 1.67 14.93 -1.90
C ASN A 48 2.65 13.75 -2.07
N GLY A 49 2.92 13.03 -0.99
CA GLY A 49 3.82 11.88 -1.00
C GLY A 49 5.32 12.19 -0.92
N ARG A 50 5.72 13.47 -0.99
CA ARG A 50 7.13 13.88 -1.09
C ARG A 50 7.53 15.06 -0.19
N ASP A 51 6.61 15.94 0.16
CA ASP A 51 6.91 17.18 0.91
C ASP A 51 6.39 17.16 2.36
N GLY A 52 5.86 16.02 2.82
CA GLY A 52 5.26 15.86 4.14
C GLY A 52 3.81 16.29 4.21
N GLU A 53 3.33 16.53 5.44
CA GLU A 53 1.97 16.98 5.72
C GLU A 53 1.96 18.46 6.09
N TRP A 54 1.02 19.19 5.50
CA TRP A 54 0.90 20.63 5.64
C TRP A 54 -0.49 21.01 6.09
N LYS A 55 -0.58 21.80 7.16
CA LYS A 55 -1.80 22.53 7.47
C LYS A 55 -2.01 23.58 6.39
N ALA A 56 -3.20 23.60 5.80
CA ALA A 56 -3.54 24.50 4.72
C ALA A 56 -4.88 25.17 4.97
N LYS A 57 -5.02 26.37 4.42
CA LYS A 57 -6.25 27.15 4.44
C LYS A 57 -6.92 27.14 3.07
N LEU A 58 -8.23 26.96 3.10
CA LEU A 58 -9.10 26.98 1.93
C LEU A 58 -9.67 28.40 1.73
N THR A 59 -9.67 28.89 0.50
CA THR A 59 -10.31 30.15 0.11
C THR A 59 -11.14 29.99 -1.16
N PHE A 60 -12.22 30.76 -1.28
CA PHE A 60 -13.13 30.82 -2.42
C PHE A 60 -12.97 32.16 -3.14
N PRO A 61 -11.96 32.33 -4.03
CA PRO A 61 -11.82 33.56 -4.81
C PRO A 61 -13.04 33.81 -5.70
N THR A 62 -13.79 32.76 -6.05
CA THR A 62 -15.13 32.84 -6.65
C THR A 62 -15.99 31.69 -6.14
N ARG A 63 -17.31 31.71 -6.42
CA ARG A 63 -18.23 30.62 -6.05
C ARG A 63 -17.92 29.26 -6.70
N LYS A 64 -17.05 29.21 -7.71
CA LYS A 64 -16.73 27.97 -8.47
C LYS A 64 -15.27 27.55 -8.38
N ARG A 65 -14.47 28.26 -7.59
CA ARG A 65 -13.03 28.00 -7.47
C ARG A 65 -12.65 27.90 -6.01
N ILE A 66 -11.77 26.96 -5.70
CA ILE A 66 -11.14 26.81 -4.39
C ILE A 66 -9.64 26.94 -4.58
N VAL A 67 -9.01 27.79 -3.77
CA VAL A 67 -7.55 27.85 -3.66
C VAL A 67 -7.15 27.34 -2.30
N LEU A 68 -6.23 26.38 -2.31
CA LEU A 68 -5.63 25.76 -1.15
C LEU A 68 -4.25 26.38 -0.95
N THR A 69 -3.98 26.94 0.23
CA THR A 69 -2.68 27.54 0.55
C THR A 69 -2.05 26.83 1.74
N ALA A 70 -0.88 26.24 1.53
CA ALA A 70 -0.10 25.59 2.57
C ALA A 70 0.49 26.64 3.52
N LEU A 71 0.29 26.45 4.83
CA LEU A 71 0.69 27.39 5.87
C LEU A 71 1.91 26.88 6.65
N GLU A 72 1.75 25.70 7.26
CA GLU A 72 2.72 25.14 8.21
C GLU A 72 2.87 23.64 7.98
N GLN A 73 4.11 23.13 7.99
CA GLN A 73 4.36 21.69 7.94
C GLN A 73 4.08 21.07 9.31
N THR A 74 3.10 20.19 9.39
CA THR A 74 2.71 19.50 10.63
C THR A 74 3.46 18.19 10.83
N ARG A 75 3.86 17.53 9.74
CA ARG A 75 4.70 16.32 9.76
C ARG A 75 5.71 16.35 8.61
N PRO A 76 6.98 16.01 8.85
CA PRO A 76 7.95 15.85 7.77
C PRO A 76 7.58 14.65 6.89
N GLN A 77 8.09 14.61 5.66
CA GLN A 77 7.98 13.43 4.81
C GLN A 77 8.76 12.27 5.45
N PRO A 78 8.11 11.13 5.78
CA PRO A 78 8.82 9.96 6.24
C PRO A 78 9.56 9.28 5.08
N VAL A 79 10.55 8.46 5.42
CA VAL A 79 11.17 7.55 4.45
C VAL A 79 10.09 6.61 3.90
N ALA A 80 10.17 6.28 2.61
CA ALA A 80 9.28 5.29 2.03
C ALA A 80 9.54 3.91 2.65
N SER A 81 8.47 3.15 2.90
CA SER A 81 8.63 1.75 3.30
C SER A 81 9.35 0.97 2.20
N ASP A 82 10.20 0.03 2.57
CA ASP A 82 10.89 -0.85 1.61
C ASP A 82 10.13 -2.17 1.39
N LEU A 83 9.01 -2.41 2.09
CA LEU A 83 8.26 -3.65 1.94
C LEU A 83 7.57 -3.72 0.56
N HIS A 84 7.98 -4.68 -0.26
CA HIS A 84 7.31 -4.98 -1.52
C HIS A 84 6.14 -5.94 -1.29
N PHE A 85 4.93 -5.53 -1.61
CA PHE A 85 3.76 -6.40 -1.58
C PHE A 85 3.47 -6.92 -2.99
N LEU A 86 3.81 -8.18 -3.20
CA LEU A 86 3.58 -8.94 -4.42
C LEU A 86 2.27 -9.72 -4.26
N PHE A 87 1.27 -9.44 -5.09
CA PHE A 87 -0.05 -10.05 -4.90
C PHE A 87 -0.64 -10.59 -6.19
N ALA A 88 -1.20 -11.78 -6.09
CA ALA A 88 -2.02 -12.35 -7.15
C ALA A 88 -3.34 -11.59 -7.27
N PRO A 89 -3.76 -11.18 -8.49
CA PRO A 89 -5.05 -10.53 -8.67
C PRO A 89 -6.22 -11.42 -8.24
N LEU A 90 -6.98 -10.94 -7.25
CA LEU A 90 -8.17 -11.62 -6.75
C LEU A 90 -9.39 -11.40 -7.66
N LYS A 91 -10.45 -12.19 -7.46
CA LYS A 91 -11.74 -11.97 -8.11
C LYS A 91 -12.33 -10.59 -7.77
N VAL A 92 -13.22 -10.10 -8.64
CA VAL A 92 -13.80 -8.75 -8.60
C VAL A 92 -14.35 -8.42 -7.20
N GLY A 93 -14.04 -7.21 -6.72
CA GLY A 93 -14.57 -6.65 -5.47
C GLY A 93 -13.65 -6.76 -4.25
N ARG A 94 -12.53 -7.49 -4.33
CA ARG A 94 -11.55 -7.59 -3.23
C ARG A 94 -10.24 -6.85 -3.46
N MET A 95 -10.01 -6.37 -4.67
CA MET A 95 -8.77 -5.67 -5.04
C MET A 95 -8.60 -4.36 -4.26
N ASP A 96 -9.65 -3.55 -4.23
CA ASP A 96 -9.64 -2.24 -3.55
C ASP A 96 -9.36 -2.43 -2.05
N TYR A 97 -9.99 -3.43 -1.43
CA TYR A 97 -9.73 -3.83 -0.05
C TYR A 97 -8.26 -4.26 0.16
N LEU A 98 -7.72 -5.07 -0.75
CA LEU A 98 -6.34 -5.55 -0.65
C LEU A 98 -5.33 -4.40 -0.72
N VAL A 99 -5.51 -3.48 -1.68
CA VAL A 99 -4.69 -2.27 -1.82
C VAL A 99 -4.77 -1.42 -0.57
N GLN A 100 -5.99 -1.17 -0.07
CA GLN A 100 -6.22 -0.41 1.15
C GLN A 100 -5.44 -1.01 2.33
N LYS A 101 -5.52 -2.34 2.53
CA LYS A 101 -4.82 -2.99 3.64
C LYS A 101 -3.31 -3.05 3.45
N ALA A 102 -2.82 -3.17 2.21
CA ALA A 102 -1.38 -3.07 1.96
C ALA A 102 -0.84 -1.67 2.32
N VAL A 103 -1.56 -0.60 1.98
CA VAL A 103 -1.20 0.78 2.37
C VAL A 103 -1.23 0.95 3.89
N GLU A 104 -2.31 0.53 4.55
CA GLU A 104 -2.45 0.62 6.02
C GLU A 104 -1.35 -0.15 6.75
N MET A 105 -0.89 -1.28 6.20
CA MET A 105 0.15 -2.12 6.78
C MET A 105 1.56 -1.70 6.36
N GLY A 106 1.72 -0.57 5.68
CA GLY A 106 3.03 0.01 5.36
C GLY A 106 3.75 -0.68 4.21
N ALA A 107 3.04 -1.16 3.18
CA ALA A 107 3.70 -1.50 1.92
C ALA A 107 4.29 -0.24 1.26
N GLY A 108 5.48 -0.36 0.66
CA GLY A 108 6.11 0.69 -0.13
C GLY A 108 5.95 0.50 -1.65
N LEU A 109 5.70 -0.73 -2.07
CA LEU A 109 5.46 -1.09 -3.45
C LEU A 109 4.32 -2.11 -3.54
N LEU A 110 3.40 -1.89 -4.46
CA LEU A 110 2.30 -2.79 -4.78
C LEU A 110 2.56 -3.37 -6.18
N GLN A 111 2.78 -4.67 -6.29
CA GLN A 111 3.03 -5.32 -7.57
C GLN A 111 2.06 -6.48 -7.82
N PRO A 112 1.17 -6.36 -8.82
CA PRO A 112 0.36 -7.47 -9.24
C PRO A 112 1.22 -8.55 -9.91
N VAL A 113 1.06 -9.80 -9.47
CA VAL A 113 1.79 -10.96 -9.99
C VAL A 113 0.82 -11.99 -10.54
N MET A 114 0.93 -12.30 -11.83
CA MET A 114 0.16 -13.36 -12.46
C MET A 114 0.79 -14.72 -12.12
N THR A 115 0.02 -15.53 -11.39
CA THR A 115 0.31 -16.94 -11.10
C THR A 115 -0.67 -17.84 -11.86
N GLN A 116 -0.42 -19.15 -11.86
CA GLN A 116 -1.15 -20.13 -12.65
C GLN A 116 -2.65 -20.14 -12.37
N HIS A 117 -3.05 -20.00 -11.11
CA HIS A 117 -4.46 -20.08 -10.70
C HIS A 117 -5.17 -18.73 -10.61
N VAL A 118 -4.52 -17.63 -11.06
CA VAL A 118 -5.16 -16.30 -11.09
C VAL A 118 -6.36 -16.32 -12.05
N GLN A 119 -7.53 -16.01 -11.50
CA GLN A 119 -8.75 -15.78 -12.28
C GLN A 119 -9.09 -14.29 -12.41
N GLY A 120 -8.52 -13.45 -11.55
CA GLY A 120 -8.68 -12.00 -11.58
C GLY A 120 -7.92 -11.34 -12.74
N LYS A 121 -8.28 -10.10 -13.04
CA LYS A 121 -7.55 -9.24 -13.99
C LYS A 121 -7.36 -7.86 -13.38
N ILE A 122 -6.18 -7.29 -13.60
CA ILE A 122 -5.95 -5.86 -13.33
C ILE A 122 -6.42 -5.09 -14.56
N THR A 123 -7.47 -4.29 -14.38
CA THR A 123 -8.07 -3.50 -15.46
C THR A 123 -7.39 -2.15 -15.65
N SER A 124 -6.88 -1.56 -14.57
CA SER A 124 -6.16 -0.28 -14.58
C SER A 124 -5.21 -0.18 -13.39
N LEU A 125 -3.93 0.09 -13.67
CA LEU A 125 -2.94 0.40 -12.63
C LEU A 125 -3.20 1.78 -12.00
N GLU A 126 -3.69 2.72 -12.81
CA GLU A 126 -4.09 4.05 -12.34
C GLU A 126 -5.18 3.96 -11.28
N ARG A 127 -6.17 3.08 -11.47
CA ARG A 127 -7.20 2.85 -10.44
C ARG A 127 -6.61 2.29 -9.14
N LEU A 128 -5.62 1.40 -9.21
CA LEU A 128 -4.94 0.92 -8.00
C LEU A 128 -4.17 2.06 -7.31
N GLN A 129 -3.57 2.96 -8.08
CA GLN A 129 -2.86 4.12 -7.54
C GLN A 129 -3.83 5.09 -6.86
N VAL A 130 -4.99 5.35 -7.46
CA VAL A 130 -6.07 6.16 -6.85
C VAL A 130 -6.53 5.53 -5.54
N ASN A 131 -6.82 4.22 -5.53
CA ASN A 131 -7.20 3.51 -4.29
C ASN A 131 -6.11 3.61 -3.21
N ALA A 132 -4.83 3.57 -3.60
CA ALA A 132 -3.72 3.70 -2.66
C ALA A 132 -3.61 5.10 -2.05
N ILE A 133 -3.87 6.13 -2.87
CA ILE A 133 -3.95 7.53 -2.43
C ILE A 133 -5.13 7.70 -1.45
N GLU A 134 -6.33 7.25 -1.82
CA GLU A 134 -7.52 7.32 -0.95
C GLU A 134 -7.28 6.60 0.38
N ALA A 135 -6.67 5.42 0.36
CA ALA A 135 -6.29 4.71 1.57
C ALA A 135 -5.34 5.55 2.43
N ALA A 136 -4.32 6.18 1.83
CA ALA A 136 -3.36 7.03 2.53
C ALA A 136 -4.00 8.30 3.13
N GLU A 137 -4.98 8.90 2.45
CA GLU A 137 -5.78 10.00 3.00
C GLU A 137 -6.50 9.59 4.28
N GLN A 138 -7.15 8.42 4.28
CA GLN A 138 -7.95 7.92 5.41
C GLN A 138 -7.09 7.46 6.59
N CYS A 139 -5.99 6.76 6.35
CA CYS A 139 -5.16 6.19 7.42
C CYS A 139 -4.02 7.09 7.89
N GLY A 140 -3.77 8.21 7.21
CA GLY A 140 -2.74 9.18 7.60
C GLY A 140 -1.33 8.85 7.12
N ILE A 141 -1.17 7.85 6.25
CA ILE A 141 0.10 7.50 5.61
C ILE A 141 0.53 8.64 4.67
N LEU A 142 1.81 9.00 4.71
CA LEU A 142 2.38 10.04 3.84
C LEU A 142 3.18 9.46 2.69
N SER A 143 3.96 8.41 2.92
CA SER A 143 4.67 7.71 1.85
C SER A 143 3.71 6.75 1.15
N ILE A 144 3.06 7.23 0.09
CA ILE A 144 2.14 6.43 -0.72
C ILE A 144 2.96 5.39 -1.48
N PRO A 145 2.56 4.10 -1.49
CA PRO A 145 3.28 3.10 -2.25
C PRO A 145 3.19 3.33 -3.74
N THR A 146 4.24 2.93 -4.45
CA THR A 146 4.24 2.90 -5.91
C THR A 146 3.53 1.65 -6.41
N VAL A 147 2.64 1.78 -7.40
CA VAL A 147 2.04 0.64 -8.10
C VAL A 147 2.91 0.24 -9.29
N ALA A 148 3.51 -0.95 -9.22
CA ALA A 148 4.34 -1.49 -10.28
C ALA A 148 3.51 -2.17 -11.39
N PRO A 149 4.05 -2.31 -12.62
CA PRO A 149 3.39 -3.07 -13.68
C PRO A 149 3.13 -4.53 -13.30
N VAL A 150 2.06 -5.08 -13.89
CA VAL A 150 1.74 -6.50 -13.76
C VAL A 150 2.91 -7.35 -14.29
N ALA A 151 3.38 -8.31 -13.50
CA ALA A 151 4.44 -9.23 -13.88
C ALA A 151 3.95 -10.69 -13.83
N LYS A 152 4.52 -11.57 -14.66
CA LYS A 152 4.38 -13.02 -14.46
C LYS A 152 5.35 -13.47 -13.37
N LEU A 153 4.96 -14.47 -12.57
CA LEU A 153 5.78 -14.96 -11.47
C LEU A 153 7.21 -15.33 -11.89
N ARG A 154 7.37 -16.10 -12.97
CA ARG A 154 8.70 -16.53 -13.47
C ARG A 154 9.56 -15.33 -13.90
N ASP A 155 9.02 -14.46 -14.75
CA ASP A 155 9.74 -13.27 -15.24
C ASP A 155 10.13 -12.30 -14.12
N LEU A 156 9.38 -12.30 -13.01
CA LEU A 156 9.69 -11.52 -11.81
C LEU A 156 10.86 -12.15 -11.04
N LEU A 157 10.80 -13.47 -10.80
CA LEU A 157 11.82 -14.22 -10.06
C LEU A 157 13.17 -14.22 -10.78
N ASP A 158 13.18 -14.34 -12.11
CA ASP A 158 14.40 -14.36 -12.92
C ASP A 158 15.22 -13.06 -12.82
N ARG A 159 14.55 -11.93 -12.54
CA ARG A 159 15.17 -10.61 -12.40
C ARG A 159 15.24 -10.15 -10.94
N TRP A 160 14.93 -11.03 -10.00
CA TRP A 160 14.78 -10.65 -8.61
C TRP A 160 16.14 -10.38 -7.95
N PRO A 161 16.31 -9.25 -7.23
CA PRO A 161 17.54 -8.99 -6.50
C PRO A 161 17.67 -9.98 -5.34
N LYS A 162 18.70 -10.83 -5.37
CA LYS A 162 18.94 -11.85 -4.34
C LYS A 162 19.14 -11.28 -2.93
N THR A 163 19.44 -9.99 -2.80
CA THR A 163 19.55 -9.28 -1.52
C THR A 163 18.20 -8.97 -0.87
N ARG A 164 17.08 -9.15 -1.59
CA ARG A 164 15.71 -8.95 -1.10
C ARG A 164 15.04 -10.30 -0.88
N ARG A 165 14.69 -10.60 0.36
CA ARG A 165 14.04 -11.85 0.74
C ARG A 165 12.57 -11.82 0.32
N ILE A 166 12.12 -12.80 -0.45
CA ILE A 166 10.70 -13.06 -0.67
C ILE A 166 10.20 -13.98 0.43
N ILE A 167 9.11 -13.58 1.07
CA ILE A 167 8.34 -14.38 2.01
C ILE A 167 7.05 -14.74 1.27
N PHE A 168 6.72 -16.00 1.14
CA PHE A 168 5.44 -16.39 0.54
C PHE A 168 4.63 -17.28 1.48
N CYS A 169 3.32 -17.12 1.43
CA CYS A 169 2.38 -17.87 2.25
C CYS A 169 2.17 -19.25 1.61
N ASP A 170 2.55 -20.30 2.32
CA ASP A 170 2.40 -21.68 1.87
C ASP A 170 1.56 -22.47 2.87
N GLU A 171 0.44 -23.01 2.38
CA GLU A 171 -0.48 -23.85 3.15
C GLU A 171 0.08 -25.27 3.38
N ASP A 172 1.01 -25.74 2.54
CA ASP A 172 1.67 -27.06 2.65
C ASP A 172 2.92 -27.00 3.54
N SER A 173 2.96 -26.08 4.49
CA SER A 173 4.03 -26.02 5.48
C SER A 173 3.83 -27.09 6.56
N VAL A 174 4.92 -27.78 6.90
CA VAL A 174 4.95 -28.81 7.96
C VAL A 174 4.65 -28.22 9.35
N THR A 175 4.98 -26.94 9.55
CA THR A 175 4.68 -26.19 10.77
C THR A 175 3.46 -25.28 10.57
N GLN A 176 2.79 -24.95 11.68
CA GLN A 176 1.67 -24.00 11.72
C GLN A 176 2.09 -22.61 12.24
N ASN A 177 3.31 -22.48 12.77
CA ASN A 177 3.84 -21.22 13.32
C ASN A 177 4.82 -20.57 12.33
N PRO A 178 4.55 -19.34 11.83
CA PRO A 178 5.47 -18.64 10.94
C PRO A 178 6.71 -18.07 11.62
N LEU A 179 6.64 -17.80 12.93
CA LEU A 179 7.67 -17.02 13.62
C LEU A 179 9.08 -17.63 13.58
N PRO A 180 9.28 -18.96 13.70
CA PRO A 180 10.62 -19.53 13.58
C PRO A 180 11.25 -19.32 12.20
N ALA A 181 10.48 -19.47 11.12
CA ALA A 181 10.96 -19.25 9.76
C ALA A 181 11.30 -17.77 9.53
N LEU A 182 10.45 -16.86 10.02
CA LEU A 182 10.69 -15.43 9.96
C LEU A 182 11.93 -15.01 10.78
N GLY A 183 12.12 -15.58 11.97
CA GLY A 183 13.26 -15.28 12.84
C GLY A 183 14.64 -15.66 12.26
N ASN A 184 14.66 -16.52 11.23
CA ASN A 184 15.88 -16.90 10.52
C ASN A 184 16.25 -15.94 9.37
N ILE A 185 15.33 -15.07 8.96
CA ILE A 185 15.57 -14.08 7.91
C ILE A 185 16.49 -12.97 8.47
N ARG A 186 17.54 -12.63 7.72
CA ARG A 186 18.53 -11.61 8.12
C ARG A 186 18.52 -10.39 7.20
N GLU A 187 17.98 -10.54 6.00
CA GLU A 187 17.78 -9.49 5.02
C GLU A 187 16.84 -8.42 5.57
N GLN A 188 17.17 -7.16 5.30
CA GLN A 188 16.34 -6.01 5.69
C GLN A 188 15.34 -5.64 4.59
N SER A 189 15.70 -5.85 3.33
CA SER A 189 14.80 -5.67 2.20
C SER A 189 13.92 -6.90 2.06
N LEU A 190 12.62 -6.70 2.22
CA LEU A 190 11.63 -7.77 2.22
C LEU A 190 10.63 -7.60 1.07
N ALA A 191 10.09 -8.73 0.64
CA ALA A 191 8.90 -8.79 -0.17
C ALA A 191 7.95 -9.85 0.40
N LEU A 192 6.66 -9.58 0.36
CA LEU A 192 5.63 -10.54 0.71
C LEU A 192 4.86 -10.92 -0.55
N LEU A 193 4.82 -12.22 -0.86
CA LEU A 193 4.12 -12.80 -1.98
C LEU A 193 2.86 -13.55 -1.51
N VAL A 194 1.69 -13.11 -1.97
CA VAL A 194 0.40 -13.73 -1.65
C VAL A 194 -0.29 -14.24 -2.91
N GLY A 195 -0.67 -15.52 -2.90
CA GLY A 195 -1.33 -16.20 -4.01
C GLY A 195 -2.83 -15.89 -4.13
N PRO A 196 -3.47 -16.37 -5.20
CA PRO A 196 -4.90 -16.17 -5.45
C PRO A 196 -5.75 -17.14 -4.60
N GLU A 197 -7.07 -17.10 -4.76
CA GLU A 197 -7.99 -18.01 -4.05
C GLU A 197 -7.74 -19.49 -4.35
N GLY A 198 -7.15 -19.82 -5.51
CA GLY A 198 -6.75 -21.18 -5.89
C GLY A 198 -5.35 -21.58 -5.45
N GLY A 199 -4.67 -20.74 -4.65
CA GLY A 199 -3.29 -21.00 -4.22
C GLY A 199 -2.28 -20.98 -5.36
N PHE A 200 -1.05 -21.42 -5.05
CA PHE A 200 0.01 -21.65 -6.02
C PHE A 200 -0.07 -23.07 -6.58
N SER A 201 0.31 -23.27 -7.84
CA SER A 201 0.44 -24.64 -8.37
C SER A 201 1.58 -25.41 -7.69
N GLU A 202 1.61 -26.73 -7.88
CA GLU A 202 2.72 -27.55 -7.38
C GLU A 202 4.06 -27.14 -8.01
N GLU A 203 4.05 -26.81 -9.31
CA GLU A 203 5.23 -26.33 -10.02
C GLU A 203 5.71 -24.97 -9.50
N GLU A 204 4.77 -24.05 -9.19
CA GLU A 204 5.10 -22.74 -8.62
C GLU A 204 5.67 -22.87 -7.20
N ARG A 205 5.09 -23.73 -6.36
CA ARG A 205 5.60 -23.99 -5.00
C ARG A 205 6.98 -24.63 -5.03
N THR A 206 7.18 -25.61 -5.90
CA THR A 206 8.48 -26.26 -6.10
C THR A 206 9.53 -25.26 -6.54
N LEU A 207 9.20 -24.41 -7.52
CA LEU A 207 10.07 -23.32 -7.98
C LEU A 207 10.41 -22.37 -6.83
N LEU A 208 9.41 -21.81 -6.15
CA LEU A 208 9.62 -20.87 -5.04
C LEU A 208 10.50 -21.46 -3.95
N ARG A 209 10.26 -22.71 -3.54
CA ARG A 209 11.05 -23.39 -2.49
C ARG A 209 12.47 -23.71 -2.91
N SER A 210 12.76 -23.80 -4.20
CA SER A 210 14.11 -24.05 -4.72
C SER A 210 15.02 -22.81 -4.71
N LEU A 211 14.45 -21.62 -4.52
CA LEU A 211 15.18 -20.35 -4.59
C LEU A 211 15.74 -19.97 -3.21
N ASP A 212 17.04 -19.67 -3.20
CA ASP A 212 17.83 -19.31 -2.01
C ASP A 212 17.35 -18.01 -1.32
N PHE A 213 16.75 -17.10 -2.08
CA PHE A 213 16.18 -15.83 -1.60
C PHE A 213 14.67 -15.90 -1.27
N VAL A 214 14.07 -17.10 -1.21
CA VAL A 214 12.66 -17.28 -0.87
C VAL A 214 12.53 -18.02 0.47
N THR A 215 11.55 -17.63 1.29
CA THR A 215 11.17 -18.33 2.52
C THR A 215 9.66 -18.58 2.51
N ALA A 216 9.27 -19.85 2.66
CA ALA A 216 7.88 -20.24 2.84
C ALA A 216 7.45 -20.08 4.30
N ILE A 217 6.25 -19.54 4.53
CA ILE A 217 5.66 -19.46 5.88
C ILE A 217 4.22 -19.99 5.91
N PRO A 218 3.80 -20.70 6.98
CA PRO A 218 2.39 -20.98 7.25
C PRO A 218 1.67 -19.76 7.81
N LEU A 219 0.33 -19.76 7.76
CA LEU A 219 -0.51 -18.78 8.46
C LEU A 219 -1.47 -19.43 9.48
N GLY A 220 -0.95 -20.41 10.20
CA GLY A 220 -1.73 -21.17 11.18
C GLY A 220 -2.57 -22.30 10.57
N PRO A 221 -3.31 -23.04 11.42
CA PRO A 221 -3.96 -24.30 11.05
C PRO A 221 -5.24 -24.15 10.24
N ARG A 222 -5.64 -22.92 9.90
CA ARG A 222 -6.90 -22.64 9.21
C ARG A 222 -6.58 -22.17 7.81
N ILE A 223 -7.34 -22.67 6.85
CA ILE A 223 -7.32 -22.15 5.48
C ILE A 223 -7.92 -20.74 5.52
N LEU A 224 -7.08 -19.75 5.26
CA LEU A 224 -7.50 -18.36 5.15
C LEU A 224 -7.92 -18.05 3.72
N ARG A 225 -8.95 -17.22 3.55
CA ARG A 225 -9.24 -16.63 2.24
C ARG A 225 -8.07 -15.73 1.82
N ALA A 226 -7.81 -15.61 0.53
CA ALA A 226 -6.63 -14.91 0.00
C ALA A 226 -6.45 -13.47 0.52
N ASP A 227 -7.54 -12.70 0.61
CA ASP A 227 -7.54 -11.35 1.21
C ASP A 227 -7.20 -11.37 2.71
N THR A 228 -7.75 -12.34 3.45
CA THR A 228 -7.47 -12.52 4.88
C THR A 228 -6.02 -12.97 5.10
N ALA A 229 -5.51 -13.86 4.25
CA ALA A 229 -4.14 -14.32 4.25
C ALA A 229 -3.17 -13.16 4.02
N ALA A 230 -3.48 -12.27 3.07
CA ALA A 230 -2.66 -11.08 2.83
C ALA A 230 -2.57 -10.17 4.05
N VAL A 231 -3.70 -9.83 4.67
CA VAL A 231 -3.72 -8.96 5.86
C VAL A 231 -2.96 -9.62 7.02
N ALA A 232 -3.19 -10.91 7.26
CA ALA A 232 -2.52 -11.66 8.32
C ALA A 232 -1.00 -11.72 8.08
N ALA A 233 -0.57 -12.00 6.86
CA ALA A 233 0.84 -12.08 6.51
C ALA A 233 1.53 -10.72 6.60
N LEU A 234 0.91 -9.65 6.10
CA LEU A 234 1.42 -8.29 6.25
C LEU A 234 1.66 -7.96 7.72
N ALA A 235 0.66 -8.18 8.58
CA ALA A 235 0.77 -7.89 10.01
C ALA A 235 1.83 -8.74 10.70
N VAL A 236 1.89 -10.05 10.42
CA VAL A 236 2.86 -10.96 11.04
C VAL A 236 4.28 -10.66 10.59
N VAL A 237 4.50 -10.38 9.30
CA VAL A 237 5.84 -10.02 8.79
C VAL A 237 6.30 -8.70 9.40
N GLN A 238 5.45 -7.67 9.42
CA GLN A 238 5.80 -6.37 9.99
C GLN A 238 6.11 -6.45 11.49
N ALA A 239 5.27 -7.14 12.26
CA ALA A 239 5.49 -7.37 13.69
C ALA A 239 6.74 -8.21 13.96
N ALA A 240 6.97 -9.26 13.17
CA ALA A 240 8.04 -10.20 13.43
C ALA A 240 9.40 -9.65 13.01
N ILE A 241 9.53 -9.04 11.84
CA ILE A 241 10.82 -8.67 11.22
C ILE A 241 10.80 -7.35 10.43
N GLY A 242 9.66 -6.65 10.36
CA GLY A 242 9.54 -5.37 9.69
C GLY A 242 9.60 -4.17 10.64
N ASP A 243 8.85 -3.13 10.32
CA ASP A 243 8.96 -1.80 10.93
C ASP A 243 8.10 -1.57 12.18
N TRP A 244 7.39 -2.59 12.68
CA TRP A 244 6.59 -2.51 13.91
C TRP A 244 7.38 -2.81 15.20
N ARG A 245 8.70 -2.97 15.09
CA ARG A 245 9.60 -3.23 16.21
C ARG A 245 9.99 -1.97 16.97
#